data_AF-A0A960KTQ1-F1
#
_entry.id   AF-A0A960KTQ1-F1
#
_cell.length_a   1.000
_cell.length_b   1.000
_cell.length_c   1.000
_cell.angle_alpha   90.00
_cell.angle_beta   90.00
_cell.angle_gamma   90.00
#
_symmetry.space_group_name_H-M   'P 1'
#
loop_
_entity.id
_entity.type
_entity.pdbx_description
1 polymer ?
#
loop_
_entity_poly.entity_id
_entity_poly.type
_entity_poly.pdbx_seq_one_letter_code
_entity_poly.pdbx_strand_id
1 'polypeptide(L)'
;MDELFKSIRHFLARDIAFVVGGNTLLIAAAYSFEVLPLKDLPAALWIACIGFAWVLGYALQDGASVIGIVGTDFPRKLSGPIKAIFKHFTGEEWKQPEVHDDLEKMADAIVGEARIAEFERIRTLLQVGCTMTPAMMASTIVLVFPVNHCHKNCHLITASTILSIVFFVLARLKRAQTTHFLMTHGNTSSSSNTSSGHYSLGE
;
A
#
# COMPACT_ATOMS: atom_id res chain seq x y z
N MET A 1 23.98 0.76 -17.23
CA MET A 1 22.80 -0.02 -17.66
C MET A 1 22.04 -0.55 -16.44
N ASP A 2 22.74 -1.08 -15.43
CA ASP A 2 22.12 -1.64 -14.22
C ASP A 2 21.29 -0.63 -13.41
N GLU A 3 21.70 0.64 -13.36
CA GLU A 3 20.92 1.71 -12.70
C GLU A 3 19.57 1.97 -13.38
N LEU A 4 19.53 1.98 -14.71
CA LEU A 4 18.30 2.15 -15.47
C LEU A 4 17.32 1.00 -15.19
N PHE A 5 17.82 -0.25 -15.19
CA PHE A 5 17.01 -1.41 -14.84
C PHE A 5 16.53 -1.38 -13.39
N LYS A 6 17.35 -0.90 -12.46
CA LYS A 6 16.97 -0.72 -11.04
C LYS A 6 15.86 0.31 -10.89
N SER A 7 15.96 1.45 -11.56
CA SER A 7 14.94 2.50 -11.55
C SER A 7 13.64 2.03 -12.19
N ILE A 8 13.70 1.33 -13.33
CA ILE A 8 12.52 0.75 -13.97
C ILE A 8 11.87 -0.29 -13.06
N ARG A 9 12.64 -1.16 -12.42
CA ARG A 9 12.11 -2.16 -11.48
C ARG A 9 11.40 -1.50 -10.29
N HIS A 10 11.98 -0.43 -9.74
CA HIS A 10 11.36 0.34 -8.66
C HIS A 10 10.07 1.02 -9.11
N PHE A 11 10.10 1.66 -10.29
CA PHE A 11 8.92 2.26 -10.89
C PHE A 11 7.81 1.22 -11.11
N LEU A 12 8.14 0.08 -11.71
CA LEU A 12 7.18 -1.00 -11.96
C LEU A 12 6.63 -1.60 -10.66
N ALA A 13 7.48 -1.91 -9.68
CA ALA A 13 7.04 -2.51 -8.42
C ALA A 13 6.03 -1.61 -7.68
N ARG A 14 6.20 -0.29 -7.82
CA ARG A 14 5.37 0.71 -7.17
C ARG A 14 4.10 1.03 -7.97
N ASP A 15 4.26 1.29 -9.27
CA ASP A 15 3.24 1.93 -10.08
C ASP A 15 2.31 0.94 -10.80
N ILE A 16 2.71 -0.33 -10.93
CA ILE A 16 1.83 -1.40 -11.43
C ILE A 16 0.56 -1.50 -10.58
N ALA A 17 0.65 -1.30 -9.26
CA ALA A 17 -0.52 -1.35 -8.39
C ALA A 17 -1.59 -0.31 -8.78
N PHE A 18 -1.17 0.90 -9.18
CA PHE A 18 -2.08 1.95 -9.66
C PHE A 18 -2.72 1.57 -10.98
N VAL A 19 -1.92 1.07 -11.93
CA VAL A 19 -2.43 0.60 -13.23
C VAL A 19 -3.45 -0.51 -13.05
N VAL A 20 -3.15 -1.51 -12.23
CA VAL A 20 -4.04 -2.66 -11.97
C VAL A 20 -5.30 -2.21 -11.24
N GLY A 21 -5.16 -1.38 -10.19
CA GLY A 21 -6.30 -0.85 -9.44
C GLY A 21 -7.25 -0.03 -10.32
N GLY A 22 -6.71 0.94 -11.08
CA GLY A 22 -7.51 1.74 -12.00
C GLY A 22 -8.14 0.92 -13.12
N ASN A 23 -7.42 -0.04 -13.70
CA ASN A 23 -7.97 -0.93 -14.73
C ASN A 23 -9.10 -1.80 -14.18
N THR A 24 -9.00 -2.25 -12.92
CA THR A 24 -10.10 -3.01 -12.30
C THR A 24 -11.38 -2.18 -12.27
N LEU A 25 -11.29 -0.90 -11.90
CA LEU A 25 -12.43 0.01 -11.89
C LEU A 25 -12.96 0.31 -13.29
N LEU A 26 -12.07 0.54 -14.26
CA LEU A 26 -12.48 0.77 -15.66
C LEU A 26 -13.18 -0.45 -16.25
N ILE A 27 -12.66 -1.65 -16.00
CA ILE A 27 -13.28 -2.90 -16.45
C ILE A 27 -14.63 -3.10 -15.75
N ALA A 28 -14.72 -2.84 -14.45
CA ALA A 28 -15.97 -2.92 -13.71
C ALA A 28 -17.02 -1.94 -14.29
N ALA A 29 -16.62 -0.71 -14.63
CA ALA A 29 -17.48 0.26 -15.28
C ALA A 29 -17.90 -0.17 -16.68
N ALA A 30 -16.95 -0.55 -17.54
CA ALA A 30 -17.24 -1.03 -18.89
C ALA A 30 -18.17 -2.25 -18.87
N TYR A 31 -18.00 -3.14 -17.89
CA TYR A 31 -18.89 -4.27 -17.67
C TYR A 31 -20.29 -3.85 -17.22
N SER A 32 -20.40 -2.98 -16.22
CA SER A 32 -21.68 -2.46 -15.71
C SER A 32 -22.49 -1.69 -16.75
N PHE A 33 -21.82 -0.98 -17.67
CA PHE A 33 -22.44 -0.19 -18.73
C PHE A 33 -22.53 -0.92 -20.08
N GLU A 34 -22.26 -2.23 -20.13
CA GLU A 34 -22.35 -3.07 -21.34
C GLU A 34 -21.49 -2.56 -22.52
N VAL A 35 -20.34 -1.93 -22.22
CA VAL A 35 -19.38 -1.39 -23.21
C VAL A 35 -18.34 -2.45 -23.62
N LEU A 36 -18.47 -3.68 -23.14
CA LEU A 36 -17.62 -4.82 -23.53
C LEU A 36 -18.23 -5.58 -24.74
N PRO A 37 -17.42 -6.17 -25.64
CA PRO A 37 -15.97 -6.38 -25.52
C PRO A 37 -15.11 -5.23 -26.07
N LEU A 38 -13.99 -4.95 -25.38
CA LEU A 38 -13.00 -3.93 -25.75
C LEU A 38 -11.94 -4.42 -26.76
N LYS A 39 -12.13 -5.60 -27.37
CA LYS A 39 -11.10 -6.32 -28.13
C LYS A 39 -10.63 -5.60 -29.40
N ASP A 40 -11.50 -4.79 -29.99
CA ASP A 40 -11.24 -4.13 -31.28
C ASP A 40 -10.64 -2.72 -31.14
N LEU A 41 -10.23 -2.33 -29.92
CA LEU A 41 -9.60 -1.04 -29.69
C LEU A 41 -8.20 -0.97 -30.34
N PRO A 42 -7.91 0.09 -31.11
CA PRO A 42 -6.56 0.41 -31.57
C PRO A 42 -5.54 0.41 -30.42
N ALA A 43 -4.31 -0.05 -30.70
CA ALA A 43 -3.24 -0.12 -29.70
C ALA A 43 -2.97 1.23 -28.99
N ALA A 44 -3.09 2.34 -29.72
CA ALA A 44 -2.95 3.68 -29.15
C ALA A 44 -3.98 3.96 -28.04
N LEU A 45 -5.22 3.48 -28.20
CA LEU A 45 -6.26 3.62 -27.18
C LEU A 45 -6.01 2.70 -25.98
N TRP A 46 -5.47 1.49 -26.19
CA TRP A 46 -5.03 0.64 -25.07
C TRP A 46 -3.95 1.31 -24.22
N ILE A 47 -2.97 1.95 -24.86
CA ILE A 47 -1.91 2.70 -24.15
C ILE A 47 -2.52 3.89 -23.39
N ALA A 48 -3.44 4.63 -24.02
CA ALA A 48 -4.14 5.73 -23.36
C ALA A 48 -4.97 5.24 -22.16
N CYS A 49 -5.65 4.10 -22.27
CA CYS A 49 -6.39 3.47 -21.17
C CYS A 49 -5.47 3.09 -20.01
N ILE A 50 -4.29 2.54 -20.28
CA ILE A 50 -3.29 2.23 -19.24
C ILE A 50 -2.83 3.49 -18.51
N GLY A 51 -2.53 4.56 -19.26
CA GLY A 51 -2.16 5.85 -18.68
C GLY A 51 -3.27 6.44 -17.80
N PHE A 52 -4.51 6.40 -18.28
CA PHE A 52 -5.67 6.86 -17.52
C PHE A 52 -5.93 6.00 -16.28
N ALA A 53 -5.80 4.67 -16.40
CA ALA A 53 -5.92 3.75 -15.28
C ALA A 53 -4.90 4.05 -14.17
N TRP A 54 -3.65 4.35 -14.53
CA TRP A 54 -2.64 4.77 -13.55
C TRP A 54 -3.07 6.03 -12.79
N VAL A 55 -3.51 7.09 -13.50
CA VAL A 55 -4.00 8.33 -12.87
C VAL A 55 -5.20 8.07 -11.97
N LEU A 56 -6.14 7.24 -12.42
CA LEU A 56 -7.33 6.89 -11.67
C LEU A 56 -6.99 6.11 -10.39
N GLY A 57 -6.10 5.13 -10.47
CA GLY A 57 -5.62 4.37 -9.32
C GLY A 57 -4.94 5.27 -8.28
N TYR A 58 -4.12 6.22 -8.74
CA TYR A 58 -3.48 7.20 -7.87
C TYR A 58 -4.52 8.10 -7.19
N ALA A 59 -5.46 8.68 -7.94
CA ALA A 59 -6.51 9.54 -7.42
C ALA A 59 -7.41 8.83 -6.39
N LEU A 60 -7.72 7.54 -6.61
CA LEU A 60 -8.48 6.73 -5.65
C LEU A 60 -7.71 6.51 -4.34
N GLN A 61 -6.42 6.23 -4.41
CA GLN A 61 -5.59 6.05 -3.23
C GLN A 61 -5.54 7.35 -2.40
N ASP A 62 -5.25 8.48 -3.05
CA ASP A 62 -5.15 9.78 -2.39
C ASP A 62 -6.51 10.20 -1.81
N GLY A 63 -7.59 10.06 -2.59
CA GLY A 63 -8.94 10.33 -2.12
C GLY A 63 -9.31 9.47 -0.90
N ALA A 64 -9.01 8.17 -0.95
CA ALA A 64 -9.24 7.24 0.15
C ALA A 64 -8.36 7.53 1.39
N SER A 65 -7.18 8.11 1.18
CA SER A 65 -6.29 8.58 2.25
C SER A 65 -6.86 9.81 2.94
N VAL A 66 -7.40 10.77 2.18
CA VAL A 66 -8.02 11.99 2.72
C VAL A 66 -9.22 11.66 3.62
N ILE A 67 -10.02 10.66 3.26
CA ILE A 67 -11.18 10.21 4.05
C ILE A 67 -10.83 9.15 5.12
N GLY A 68 -9.55 8.78 5.26
CA GLY A 68 -9.07 7.89 6.32
C GLY A 68 -9.39 6.40 6.13
N ILE A 69 -9.80 5.95 4.94
CA ILE A 69 -9.99 4.52 4.64
C ILE A 69 -8.62 3.83 4.67
N VAL A 70 -7.69 4.32 3.86
CA VAL A 70 -6.30 3.87 3.80
C VAL A 70 -5.38 4.98 4.32
N GLY A 71 -4.13 4.64 4.62
CA GLY A 71 -3.15 5.64 5.02
C GLY A 71 -1.75 5.05 4.98
N THR A 72 -0.79 5.84 4.51
CA THR A 72 0.64 5.48 4.46
C THR A 72 1.42 5.99 5.67
N ASP A 73 0.73 6.65 6.60
CA ASP A 73 1.27 7.19 7.84
C ASP A 73 1.57 6.09 8.88
N PHE A 74 2.38 6.39 9.89
CA PHE A 74 2.70 5.44 10.96
C PHE A 74 1.57 5.45 12.02
N PRO A 75 0.87 4.33 12.28
CA PRO A 75 -0.24 4.32 13.22
C PRO A 75 0.27 4.40 14.66
N ARG A 76 -0.25 5.35 15.43
CA ARG A 76 0.04 5.46 16.87
C ARG A 76 -0.70 4.40 17.69
N LYS A 77 -1.95 4.14 17.31
CA LYS A 77 -2.82 3.19 17.99
C LYS A 77 -3.40 2.23 16.97
N LEU A 78 -3.36 0.95 17.31
CA LEU A 78 -4.07 -0.10 16.58
C LEU A 78 -5.40 -0.40 17.27
N SER A 79 -6.44 -0.66 16.48
CA SER A 79 -7.70 -1.19 16.98
C SER A 79 -7.52 -2.64 17.47
N GLY A 80 -8.37 -3.10 18.38
CA GLY A 80 -8.31 -4.45 18.95
C GLY A 80 -8.19 -5.57 17.91
N PRO A 81 -9.03 -5.60 16.84
CA PRO A 81 -8.94 -6.61 15.80
C PRO A 81 -7.59 -6.61 15.07
N ILE A 82 -7.05 -5.43 14.74
CA ILE A 82 -5.77 -5.31 14.05
C ILE A 82 -4.62 -5.71 14.98
N LYS A 83 -4.69 -5.43 16.29
CA LYS A 83 -3.71 -5.92 17.27
C LYS A 83 -3.68 -7.44 17.34
N ALA A 84 -4.85 -8.09 17.34
CA ALA A 84 -4.95 -9.54 17.37
C ALA A 84 -4.34 -10.17 16.09
N ILE A 85 -4.67 -9.62 14.93
CA ILE A 85 -4.10 -10.05 13.65
C ILE A 85 -2.58 -9.82 13.63
N PHE A 86 -2.12 -8.64 14.07
CA PHE A 86 -0.70 -8.33 14.18
C PHE A 86 0.04 -9.35 15.05
N LYS A 87 -0.47 -9.62 16.26
CA LYS A 87 0.11 -10.61 17.19
C LYS A 87 0.12 -12.01 16.59
N HIS A 88 -0.93 -12.40 15.87
CA HIS A 88 -0.98 -13.71 15.22
C HIS A 88 0.06 -13.84 14.09
N PHE A 89 0.27 -12.79 13.30
CA PHE A 89 1.19 -12.83 12.16
C PHE A 89 2.66 -12.63 12.54
N THR A 90 2.95 -11.85 13.58
CA THR A 90 4.32 -11.51 13.99
C THR A 90 4.80 -12.32 15.19
N GLY A 91 3.88 -12.85 16.00
CA GLY A 91 4.20 -13.43 17.31
C GLY A 91 4.43 -12.38 18.41
N GLU A 92 4.39 -11.09 18.08
CA GLU A 92 4.78 -10.01 19.00
C GLU A 92 3.58 -9.15 19.42
N GLU A 93 3.64 -8.60 20.63
CA GLU A 93 2.62 -7.66 21.10
C GLU A 93 2.90 -6.26 20.57
N TRP A 94 1.85 -5.58 20.10
CA TRP A 94 1.96 -4.21 19.61
C TRP A 94 2.43 -3.26 20.72
N LYS A 95 3.58 -2.62 20.51
CA LYS A 95 4.11 -1.54 21.34
C LYS A 95 3.74 -0.19 20.73
N GLN A 96 3.18 0.70 21.54
CA GLN A 96 2.80 2.04 21.08
C GLN A 96 4.06 2.92 20.93
N PRO A 97 4.24 3.66 19.81
CA PRO A 97 5.33 4.62 19.67
C PRO A 97 5.26 5.72 20.72
N GLU A 98 6.38 6.03 21.35
CA GLU A 98 6.50 7.10 22.35
C GLU A 98 6.66 8.50 21.72
N VAL A 99 7.27 8.61 20.53
CA VAL A 99 7.55 9.90 19.86
C VAL A 99 7.25 9.83 18.35
N HIS A 100 6.65 10.89 17.78
CA HIS A 100 6.21 10.94 16.38
C HIS A 100 7.30 11.39 15.40
N ASP A 101 8.19 12.29 15.84
CA ASP A 101 9.10 13.03 14.96
C ASP A 101 10.37 12.26 14.58
N ASP A 102 10.58 11.09 15.18
CA ASP A 102 11.78 10.28 14.92
C ASP A 102 11.55 9.14 13.92
N LEU A 103 10.31 8.75 13.60
CA LEU A 103 10.08 7.58 12.73
C LEU A 103 10.54 7.79 11.28
N GLU A 104 10.38 9.00 10.73
CA GLU A 104 10.90 9.32 9.40
C GLU A 104 12.43 9.35 9.40
N LYS A 105 13.04 9.96 10.43
CA LYS A 105 14.51 9.96 10.61
C LYS A 105 15.06 8.55 10.83
N MET A 106 14.31 7.69 11.52
CA MET A 106 14.64 6.29 11.72
C MET A 106 14.63 5.50 10.41
N ALA A 107 13.77 5.87 9.45
CA ALA A 107 13.76 5.24 8.13
C ALA A 107 15.03 5.57 7.35
N ASP A 108 15.49 6.82 7.43
CA ASP A 108 16.77 7.25 6.82
C ASP A 108 17.99 6.64 7.53
N ALA A 109 17.86 6.28 8.81
CA ALA A 109 18.92 5.66 9.61
C ALA A 109 19.01 4.12 9.48
N ILE A 110 18.19 3.49 8.61
CA ILE A 110 18.28 2.06 8.34
C ILE A 110 19.58 1.78 7.56
N VAL A 111 20.52 1.11 8.21
CA VAL A 111 21.77 0.66 7.59
C VAL A 111 21.74 -0.85 7.36
N GLY A 112 22.24 -1.28 6.20
CA GLY A 112 22.40 -2.69 5.82
C GLY A 112 21.46 -3.12 4.70
N GLU A 113 22.01 -3.69 3.65
CA GLU A 113 21.29 -4.05 2.41
C GLU A 113 20.11 -4.99 2.66
N ALA A 114 20.27 -5.99 3.54
CA ALA A 114 19.20 -6.91 3.90
C ALA A 114 18.01 -6.22 4.58
N ARG A 115 18.28 -5.23 5.45
CA ARG A 115 17.24 -4.48 6.18
C ARG A 115 16.51 -3.50 5.28
N ILE A 116 17.25 -2.84 4.39
CA ILE A 116 16.68 -1.95 3.37
C ILE A 116 15.75 -2.75 2.45
N ALA A 117 16.18 -3.92 1.97
CA ALA A 117 15.35 -4.77 1.12
C ALA A 117 14.08 -5.27 1.83
N GLU A 118 14.17 -5.61 3.12
CA GLU A 118 12.99 -5.99 3.92
C GLU A 118 12.02 -4.81 4.10
N PHE A 119 12.53 -3.63 4.42
CA PHE A 119 11.73 -2.42 4.57
C PHE A 119 11.04 -2.02 3.26
N GLU A 120 11.75 -2.03 2.14
CA GLU A 120 11.19 -1.79 0.79
C GLU A 120 10.09 -2.78 0.46
N ARG A 121 10.26 -4.06 0.82
CA ARG A 121 9.23 -5.09 0.63
C ARG A 121 7.97 -4.78 1.44
N ILE A 122 8.10 -4.41 2.72
CA ILE A 122 6.96 -4.05 3.57
C ILE A 122 6.25 -2.83 3.00
N ARG A 123 7.00 -1.80 2.59
CA ARG A 123 6.45 -0.56 2.02
C ARG A 123 5.74 -0.80 0.69
N THR A 124 6.29 -1.66 -0.18
CA THR A 124 5.66 -2.03 -1.45
C THR A 124 4.34 -2.77 -1.20
N LEU A 125 4.30 -3.71 -0.25
CA LEU A 125 3.07 -4.42 0.10
C LEU A 125 2.02 -3.50 0.75
N LEU A 126 2.46 -2.54 1.57
CA LEU A 126 1.60 -1.50 2.12
C LEU A 126 0.96 -0.70 0.97
N GLN A 127 1.76 -0.26 0.01
CA GLN A 127 1.27 0.49 -1.14
C GLN A 127 0.28 -0.31 -1.97
N VAL A 128 0.58 -1.58 -2.29
CA VAL A 128 -0.37 -2.47 -2.97
C VAL A 128 -1.69 -2.53 -2.21
N GLY A 129 -1.67 -2.72 -0.89
CA GLY A 129 -2.89 -2.71 -0.07
C GLY A 129 -3.63 -1.37 -0.14
N CYS A 130 -2.92 -0.26 0.06
CA CYS A 130 -3.48 1.09 0.06
C CYS A 130 -4.11 1.49 -1.28
N THR A 131 -3.56 1.01 -2.41
CA THR A 131 -4.10 1.28 -3.74
C THR A 131 -5.23 0.32 -4.11
N MET A 132 -5.06 -0.98 -3.84
CA MET A 132 -6.02 -2.00 -4.26
C MET A 132 -7.31 -1.99 -3.45
N THR A 133 -7.26 -1.63 -2.16
CA THR A 133 -8.47 -1.50 -1.34
C THR A 133 -9.49 -0.52 -1.93
N PRO A 134 -9.18 0.78 -2.11
CA PRO A 134 -10.17 1.72 -2.64
C PRO A 134 -10.56 1.40 -4.09
N ALA A 135 -9.65 0.84 -4.90
CA ALA A 135 -9.98 0.37 -6.24
C ALA A 135 -11.04 -0.73 -6.22
N MET A 136 -10.90 -1.74 -5.36
CA MET A 136 -11.88 -2.82 -5.22
C MET A 136 -13.19 -2.31 -4.61
N MET A 137 -13.14 -1.42 -3.62
CA MET A 137 -14.36 -0.79 -3.06
C MET A 137 -15.13 -0.02 -4.14
N ALA A 138 -14.45 0.83 -4.91
CA ALA A 138 -15.04 1.59 -5.99
C ALA A 138 -15.62 0.67 -7.07
N SER A 139 -14.89 -0.40 -7.43
CA SER A 139 -15.34 -1.39 -8.41
C SER A 139 -16.61 -2.10 -7.93
N THR A 140 -16.67 -2.48 -6.65
CA THR A 140 -17.89 -3.06 -6.04
C THR A 140 -19.06 -2.08 -6.13
N ILE A 141 -18.86 -0.80 -5.80
CA ILE A 141 -19.91 0.23 -5.88
C ILE A 141 -20.44 0.34 -7.31
N VAL A 142 -19.55 0.39 -8.30
CA VAL A 142 -19.92 0.45 -9.73
C VAL A 142 -20.66 -0.80 -10.21
N LEU A 143 -20.32 -1.98 -9.69
CA LEU A 143 -21.01 -3.23 -10.02
C LEU A 143 -22.40 -3.34 -9.36
N VAL A 144 -22.59 -2.73 -8.19
CA VAL A 144 -23.86 -2.72 -7.45
C VAL A 144 -24.85 -1.67 -7.98
N PHE A 145 -24.34 -0.52 -8.45
CA PHE A 145 -25.16 0.62 -8.87
C PHE A 145 -26.23 0.31 -9.94
N PRO A 146 -25.97 -0.48 -11.00
CA PRO A 146 -27.02 -0.89 -11.93
C PRO A 146 -27.95 -1.93 -11.26
N VAL A 147 -29.04 -1.45 -10.66
CA VAL A 147 -30.02 -2.22 -9.88
C VAL A 147 -30.58 -3.43 -10.66
N ASN A 148 -30.66 -3.34 -11.99
CA ASN A 148 -31.21 -4.39 -12.85
C ASN A 148 -30.28 -5.60 -13.07
N HIS A 149 -28.99 -5.50 -12.69
CA HIS A 149 -27.98 -6.53 -12.97
C HIS A 149 -27.44 -7.22 -11.70
N CYS A 150 -27.95 -6.85 -10.53
CA CYS A 150 -27.43 -7.31 -9.24
C CYS A 150 -27.43 -8.85 -9.07
N HIS A 151 -28.46 -9.55 -9.59
CA HIS A 151 -28.51 -11.01 -9.53
C HIS A 151 -27.47 -11.70 -10.46
N LYS A 152 -27.20 -11.14 -11.63
CA LYS A 152 -26.20 -11.71 -12.57
C LYS A 152 -24.76 -11.46 -12.11
N ASN A 153 -24.55 -10.36 -11.38
CA ASN A 153 -23.22 -9.89 -11.00
C ASN A 153 -22.83 -10.27 -9.56
N CYS A 154 -23.67 -11.03 -8.85
CA CYS A 154 -23.49 -11.37 -7.44
C CYS A 154 -22.12 -12.00 -7.15
N HIS A 155 -21.62 -12.85 -8.04
CA HIS A 155 -20.30 -13.49 -7.90
C HIS A 155 -19.15 -12.47 -7.94
N LEU A 156 -19.20 -11.53 -8.90
CA LEU A 156 -18.17 -10.49 -9.06
C LEU A 156 -18.21 -9.48 -7.91
N ILE A 157 -19.41 -9.08 -7.49
CA ILE A 157 -19.63 -8.20 -6.32
C ILE A 157 -19.06 -8.86 -5.07
N THR A 158 -19.36 -10.14 -4.85
CA THR A 158 -18.86 -10.89 -3.69
C THR A 158 -17.34 -11.02 -3.72
N ALA A 159 -16.76 -11.38 -4.86
CA ALA A 159 -15.31 -11.49 -5.02
C ALA A 159 -14.60 -10.15 -4.78
N SER A 160 -15.09 -9.07 -5.38
CA SER A 160 -14.53 -7.72 -5.22
C SER A 160 -14.64 -7.25 -3.76
N THR A 161 -15.75 -7.54 -3.10
CA THR A 161 -15.96 -7.22 -1.67
C THR A 161 -14.98 -7.99 -0.77
N ILE A 162 -14.82 -9.30 -0.99
CA ILE A 162 -13.86 -10.12 -0.24
C ILE A 162 -12.43 -9.59 -0.44
N LEU A 163 -12.03 -9.34 -1.69
CA LEU A 163 -10.70 -8.80 -2.00
C LEU A 163 -10.48 -7.44 -1.37
N SER A 164 -11.49 -6.55 -1.40
CA SER A 164 -11.44 -5.25 -0.73
C SER A 164 -11.15 -5.39 0.77
N ILE A 165 -11.87 -6.30 1.46
CA ILE A 165 -11.67 -6.56 2.89
C ILE A 165 -10.27 -7.12 3.14
N VAL A 166 -9.82 -8.09 2.34
CA VAL A 166 -8.48 -8.68 2.46
C VAL A 166 -7.40 -7.62 2.30
N PHE A 167 -7.45 -6.81 1.24
CA PHE A 167 -6.49 -5.73 1.03
C PHE A 167 -6.54 -4.67 2.14
N PHE A 168 -7.73 -4.37 2.66
CA PHE A 168 -7.88 -3.41 3.76
C PHE A 168 -7.16 -3.90 5.03
N VAL A 169 -7.37 -5.17 5.39
CA VAL A 169 -6.68 -5.80 6.51
C VAL A 169 -5.17 -5.85 6.28
N LEU A 170 -4.74 -6.24 5.08
CA LEU A 170 -3.32 -6.29 4.72
C LEU A 170 -2.67 -4.91 4.79
N ALA A 171 -3.31 -3.86 4.27
CA ALA A 171 -2.81 -2.48 4.34
C ALA A 171 -2.60 -2.06 5.80
N ARG A 172 -3.60 -2.30 6.67
CA ARG A 172 -3.50 -1.98 8.11
C ARG A 172 -2.41 -2.79 8.81
N LEU A 173 -2.29 -4.08 8.49
CA LEU A 173 -1.24 -4.95 9.04
C LEU A 173 0.16 -4.50 8.60
N LYS A 174 0.34 -4.21 7.31
CA LYS A 174 1.64 -3.74 6.79
C LYS A 174 2.03 -2.39 7.35
N ARG A 175 1.07 -1.48 7.52
CA ARG A 175 1.27 -0.20 8.19
C ARG A 175 1.77 -0.37 9.63
N ALA A 176 1.23 -1.33 10.37
CA ALA A 176 1.71 -1.70 11.70
C ALA A 176 3.13 -2.30 11.65
N GLN A 177 3.38 -3.24 10.73
CA GLN A 177 4.70 -3.85 10.55
C GLN A 177 5.78 -2.84 10.21
N THR A 178 5.52 -1.87 9.33
CA THR A 178 6.47 -0.79 9.01
C THR A 178 6.86 -0.02 10.26
N THR A 179 5.89 0.30 11.10
CA THR A 179 6.12 1.09 12.32
C THR A 179 6.91 0.29 13.35
N HIS A 180 6.56 -0.98 13.54
CA HIS A 180 7.32 -1.88 14.42
C HIS A 180 8.76 -2.08 13.94
N PHE A 181 8.95 -2.29 12.63
CA PHE A 181 10.27 -2.45 12.04
C PHE A 181 11.16 -1.24 12.32
N LEU A 182 10.63 -0.03 12.16
CA LEU A 182 11.34 1.22 12.43
C LEU A 182 11.72 1.38 13.91
N MET A 183 10.83 1.03 14.84
CA MET A 183 11.15 1.07 16.27
C MET A 183 12.29 0.13 16.65
N THR A 184 12.27 -1.09 16.10
CA THR A 184 13.23 -2.14 16.44
C THR A 184 14.60 -1.89 15.82
N HIS A 185 14.66 -1.33 14.60
CA HIS A 185 15.90 -1.19 13.85
C HIS A 185 16.42 0.24 13.76
N GLY A 186 15.57 1.25 13.91
CA GLY A 186 15.94 2.67 13.85
C GLY A 186 16.69 3.15 15.10
N ASN A 187 16.33 2.66 16.29
CA ASN A 187 16.96 3.05 17.56
C ASN A 187 18.41 2.56 17.72
N THR A 188 18.76 1.45 17.06
CA THR A 188 20.10 0.84 17.15
C THR A 188 21.17 1.68 16.45
N SER A 189 20.79 2.48 15.45
CA SER A 189 21.70 3.34 14.67
C SER A 189 21.96 4.69 15.36
N SER A 190 20.99 5.23 16.10
CA SER A 190 21.11 6.53 16.78
C SER A 190 21.91 6.44 18.08
N SER A 191 21.92 5.27 18.73
CA SER A 191 22.66 5.02 19.98
C SER A 191 24.16 4.73 19.78
N SER A 192 24.59 4.34 18.58
CA SER A 192 26.02 4.14 18.27
C SER A 192 26.79 5.45 17.99
N ASN A 193 26.10 6.53 17.64
CA ASN A 193 26.75 7.84 17.38
C ASN A 193 26.97 8.70 18.63
N THR A 194 26.27 8.44 19.73
CA THR A 194 26.44 9.19 21.00
C THR A 194 27.55 8.63 21.90
N SER A 195 28.06 7.43 21.62
CA SER A 195 29.09 6.76 22.43
C SER A 195 30.54 7.04 21.96
N SER A 196 30.75 7.76 20.86
CA SER A 196 32.08 8.07 20.30
C SER A 196 32.62 9.47 20.65
N GLY A 197 31.87 10.28 21.41
CA GLY A 197 32.16 11.70 21.63
C GLY A 197 32.91 12.08 22.92
N HIS A 198 33.37 11.12 23.72
CA HIS A 198 34.08 11.39 24.99
C HIS A 198 35.53 10.90 24.95
N TYR A 199 36.35 11.48 24.08
CA TYR A 199 37.80 11.52 24.33
C TYR A 199 38.11 12.79 25.10
N SER A 200 38.28 12.61 26.41
CA SER A 200 38.85 13.59 27.31
C SER A 200 40.27 13.94 26.84
N LEU A 201 40.43 15.12 26.23
CA LEU A 201 41.70 15.82 26.24
C LEU A 201 41.89 16.37 27.66
N GLY A 202 42.49 15.55 28.51
CA GLY A 202 42.96 15.93 29.84
C GLY A 202 44.49 15.90 29.85
N GLU A 203 45.04 17.11 29.83
CA GLU A 203 46.35 17.62 30.28
C GLU A 203 47.49 16.65 30.64
#